data_AF-A0A3R8TZ37-F1
#
_entry.id   AF-A0A3R8TZ37-F1
#
_cell.length_a   1.000
_cell.length_b   1.000
_cell.length_c   1.000
_cell.angle_alpha   90.00
_cell.angle_beta   90.00
_cell.angle_gamma   90.00
#
_symmetry.space_group_name_H-M   'P 1'
#
loop_
_entity.id
_entity.type
_entity.pdbx_description
1 polymer ?
#
loop_
_entity_poly.entity_id
_entity_poly.type
_entity_poly.pdbx_seq_one_letter_code
_entity_poly.pdbx_strand_id
1 'polypeptide(L)'
;MYRNPSAIRDVAQNIPNGKDEVETLKNVIEYIDSNVKWNRFYGIIPTRSNKTLLKEKSGSTADMNLLLNEILTAKGFETSMVMFSSRHHGQILFSYPIVNQFNSVLTVVKLNNGASNIILDASKLNKEQIEFGPLDVFNYHGIVIKKGEASFVKLNQKLSYYESSLKYDFMSNGNLVLYRKDKFNGYFYDDAADEENVLNRYLTESLDVRLDEEINDKTFFDTDSYVKNYKAKAVIPNAPFYTFINPLREFLKQYTFEDKNRQRKIEFNYPYLFNIQVKSKIPDGYEVIIDEKYKAHHKTELGLEYYQEAKVKDGQLILAIQFLLPEGVYEADKYNELKQFFEKIKTESLKEVLMKKK
;
A
#
# COMPACT_ATOMS: atom_id res chain seq x y z
N MET A 1 34.12 17.27 3.59
CA MET A 1 34.44 16.40 4.73
C MET A 1 33.67 15.08 4.70
N TYR A 2 32.36 15.09 4.33
CA TYR A 2 31.52 13.89 4.36
C TYR A 2 31.62 12.98 3.11
N ARG A 3 31.89 13.56 1.94
CA ARG A 3 32.00 12.79 0.68
C ARG A 3 33.42 12.27 0.48
N ASN A 4 33.54 11.00 0.09
CA ASN A 4 34.80 10.38 -0.33
C ASN A 4 34.61 9.72 -1.72
N PRO A 5 34.87 10.45 -2.82
CA PRO A 5 34.58 9.96 -4.17
C PRO A 5 35.36 8.72 -4.61
N SER A 6 36.52 8.44 -4.01
CA SER A 6 37.27 7.21 -4.30
C SER A 6 36.56 6.01 -3.71
N ALA A 7 36.26 6.05 -2.41
CA ALA A 7 35.58 4.96 -1.72
C ALA A 7 34.20 4.66 -2.33
N ILE A 8 33.46 5.68 -2.76
CA ILE A 8 32.18 5.51 -3.45
C ILE A 8 32.33 4.82 -4.80
N ARG A 9 33.33 5.21 -5.61
CA ARG A 9 33.59 4.56 -6.91
C ARG A 9 33.94 3.09 -6.73
N ASP A 10 34.79 2.77 -5.76
CA ASP A 10 35.17 1.39 -5.47
C ASP A 10 33.96 0.55 -5.03
N VAL A 11 33.10 1.08 -4.16
CA VAL A 11 31.85 0.41 -3.75
C VAL A 11 30.90 0.25 -4.93
N ALA A 12 30.67 1.31 -5.71
CA ALA A 12 29.77 1.27 -6.86
C ALA A 12 30.23 0.27 -7.92
N GLN A 13 31.54 0.08 -8.14
CA GLN A 13 32.06 -0.94 -9.06
C GLN A 13 31.77 -2.37 -8.59
N ASN A 14 31.72 -2.61 -7.28
CA ASN A 14 31.48 -3.94 -6.70
C ASN A 14 30.00 -4.33 -6.64
N ILE A 15 29.08 -3.38 -6.76
CA ILE A 15 27.64 -3.67 -6.87
C ILE A 15 27.35 -4.07 -8.32
N PRO A 16 26.75 -5.22 -8.63
CA PRO A 16 26.45 -5.59 -10.01
C PRO A 16 25.41 -4.66 -10.63
N ASN A 17 25.60 -4.31 -11.91
CA ASN A 17 24.51 -3.72 -12.71
C ASN A 17 23.49 -4.83 -13.03
N GLY A 18 22.21 -4.46 -13.05
CA GLY A 18 21.13 -5.34 -13.50
C GLY A 18 20.94 -5.29 -15.01
N LYS A 19 19.96 -6.05 -15.51
CA LYS A 19 19.53 -6.02 -16.92
C LYS A 19 18.90 -4.70 -17.34
N ASP A 20 18.39 -3.95 -16.36
CA ASP A 20 17.76 -2.64 -16.51
C ASP A 20 18.07 -1.73 -15.31
N GLU A 21 17.61 -0.48 -15.37
CA GLU A 21 17.80 0.50 -14.29
C GLU A 21 17.12 0.08 -12.99
N VAL A 22 15.97 -0.60 -13.08
CA VAL A 22 15.21 -1.05 -11.91
C VAL A 22 15.98 -2.12 -11.15
N GLU A 23 16.52 -3.12 -11.85
CA GLU A 23 17.32 -4.17 -11.24
C GLU A 23 18.65 -3.62 -10.69
N THR A 24 19.28 -2.67 -11.39
CA THR A 24 20.47 -1.98 -10.86
C THR A 24 20.13 -1.21 -9.57
N LEU A 25 18.99 -0.53 -9.53
CA LEU A 25 18.52 0.19 -8.34
C LEU A 25 18.26 -0.79 -7.18
N LYS A 26 17.61 -1.93 -7.44
CA LYS A 26 17.38 -2.99 -6.46
C LYS A 26 18.70 -3.53 -5.88
N ASN A 27 19.73 -3.74 -6.72
CA ASN A 27 21.05 -4.19 -6.25
C ASN A 27 21.73 -3.16 -5.34
N VAL A 28 21.60 -1.87 -5.64
CA VAL A 28 22.13 -0.80 -4.78
C VAL A 28 21.37 -0.73 -3.45
N ILE A 29 20.04 -0.84 -3.50
CA ILE A 29 19.19 -0.86 -2.30
C ILE A 29 19.55 -2.03 -1.39
N GLU A 30 19.66 -3.25 -1.95
CA GLU A 30 20.04 -4.46 -1.21
C GLU A 30 21.43 -4.29 -0.57
N TYR A 31 22.38 -3.70 -1.30
CA TYR A 31 23.70 -3.42 -0.76
C TYR A 31 23.63 -2.49 0.46
N ILE A 32 22.90 -1.38 0.37
CA ILE A 32 22.76 -0.44 1.49
C ILE A 32 22.11 -1.14 2.68
N ASP A 33 20.97 -1.80 2.50
CA ASP A 33 20.24 -2.45 3.58
C ASP A 33 21.06 -3.56 4.26
N SER A 34 21.86 -4.31 3.50
CA SER A 34 22.71 -5.37 4.03
C SER A 34 23.96 -4.88 4.75
N ASN A 35 24.46 -3.67 4.42
CA ASN A 35 25.77 -3.20 4.89
C ASN A 35 25.73 -2.07 5.91
N VAL A 36 24.64 -1.30 5.99
CA VAL A 36 24.54 -0.15 6.89
C VAL A 36 23.18 -0.15 7.58
N LYS A 37 23.15 -0.05 8.91
CA LYS A 37 21.91 0.03 9.69
C LYS A 37 21.64 1.44 10.20
N TRP A 38 20.37 1.81 10.24
CA TRP A 38 19.96 3.08 10.81
C TRP A 38 20.13 3.07 12.32
N ASN A 39 20.83 4.08 12.85
CA ASN A 39 21.09 4.23 14.27
C ASN A 39 19.94 4.91 15.04
N ARG A 40 18.76 5.06 14.42
CA ARG A 40 17.56 5.72 14.97
C ARG A 40 17.69 7.23 15.16
N PHE A 41 18.76 7.85 14.67
CA PHE A 41 18.90 9.30 14.66
C PHE A 41 18.45 9.88 13.32
N TYR A 42 17.51 10.81 13.40
CA TYR A 42 17.13 11.69 12.30
C TYR A 42 18.12 12.84 12.20
N GLY A 43 18.46 13.25 10.98
CA GLY A 43 19.27 14.43 10.75
C GLY A 43 19.19 14.92 9.31
N ILE A 44 19.52 16.20 9.12
CA ILE A 44 19.60 16.84 7.80
C ILE A 44 21.05 17.08 7.34
N ILE A 45 22.01 16.95 8.26
CA ILE A 45 23.44 17.11 8.00
C ILE A 45 24.15 15.80 8.39
N PRO A 46 24.99 15.23 7.51
CA PRO A 46 25.79 14.07 7.86
C PRO A 46 26.74 14.36 9.02
N THR A 47 26.93 13.37 9.88
CA THR A 47 27.85 13.45 11.04
C THR A 47 29.20 12.82 10.73
N ARG A 48 29.29 11.98 9.70
CA ARG A 48 30.50 11.23 9.34
C ARG A 48 30.73 11.15 7.84
N SER A 49 31.94 10.73 7.45
CA SER A 49 32.23 10.50 6.03
C SER A 49 31.63 9.19 5.52
N ASN A 50 31.34 9.09 4.23
CA ASN A 50 30.88 7.84 3.61
C ASN A 50 31.85 6.68 3.86
N LYS A 51 33.17 6.95 3.86
CA LYS A 51 34.20 5.95 4.20
C LYS A 51 34.08 5.48 5.64
N THR A 52 33.83 6.40 6.57
CA THR A 52 33.61 6.09 7.99
C THR A 52 32.32 5.30 8.18
N LEU A 53 31.23 5.70 7.53
CA LEU A 53 29.94 5.01 7.59
C LEU A 53 30.04 3.57 7.12
N LEU A 54 30.73 3.31 5.99
CA LEU A 54 30.94 1.96 5.47
C LEU A 54 31.78 1.08 6.41
N LYS A 55 32.68 1.69 7.20
CA LYS A 55 33.47 0.97 8.22
C LYS A 55 32.63 0.68 9.47
N GLU A 56 31.87 1.66 9.94
CA GLU A 56 31.07 1.56 11.17
C GLU A 56 29.75 0.81 10.98
N LYS A 57 29.26 0.71 9.74
CA LYS A 57 28.01 0.04 9.35
C LYS A 57 26.76 0.56 10.08
N SER A 58 26.81 1.79 10.58
CA SER A 58 25.72 2.42 11.32
C SER A 58 25.73 3.94 11.17
N GLY A 59 24.58 4.56 10.94
CA GLY A 59 24.48 6.01 10.70
C GLY A 59 23.09 6.61 10.82
N SER A 60 23.03 7.95 10.83
CA SER A 60 21.78 8.72 10.82
C SER A 60 21.11 8.69 9.44
N THR A 61 19.87 9.21 9.35
CA THR A 61 19.20 9.34 8.04
C THR A 61 20.01 10.18 7.05
N ALA A 62 20.70 11.24 7.50
CA ALA A 62 21.59 12.04 6.66
C ALA A 62 22.83 11.29 6.18
N ASP A 63 23.48 10.52 7.06
CA ASP A 63 24.65 9.73 6.69
C ASP A 63 24.29 8.69 5.62
N MET A 64 23.20 7.95 5.86
CA MET A 64 22.76 6.85 4.99
C MET A 64 22.23 7.34 3.64
N ASN A 65 21.41 8.40 3.63
CA ASN A 65 20.87 8.92 2.37
C ASN A 65 21.94 9.62 1.52
N LEU A 66 22.96 10.24 2.14
CA LEU A 66 24.11 10.72 1.38
C LEU A 66 24.89 9.56 0.73
N LEU A 67 25.11 8.46 1.46
CA LEU A 67 25.77 7.28 0.91
C LEU A 67 24.98 6.69 -0.28
N LEU A 68 23.67 6.51 -0.12
CA LEU A 68 22.78 6.01 -1.17
C LEU A 68 22.82 6.93 -2.40
N ASN A 69 22.67 8.25 -2.20
CA ASN A 69 22.71 9.24 -3.27
C ASN A 69 24.02 9.20 -4.06
N GLU A 70 25.16 9.11 -3.37
CA GLU A 70 26.48 9.11 -4.02
C GLU A 70 26.75 7.81 -4.78
N ILE A 71 26.33 6.64 -4.25
CA ILE A 71 26.47 5.36 -4.96
C ILE A 71 25.60 5.35 -6.22
N LEU A 72 24.34 5.78 -6.12
CA LEU A 72 23.44 5.86 -7.28
C LEU A 72 23.96 6.84 -8.33
N THR A 73 24.47 8.00 -7.92
CA THR A 73 25.12 8.95 -8.82
C THR A 73 26.33 8.32 -9.52
N ALA A 74 27.18 7.59 -8.79
CA ALA A 74 28.31 6.87 -9.37
C ALA A 74 27.90 5.73 -10.32
N LYS A 75 26.68 5.20 -10.17
CA LYS A 75 26.04 4.25 -11.08
C LYS A 75 25.37 4.89 -12.29
N GLY A 76 25.39 6.21 -12.40
CA GLY A 76 24.83 6.95 -13.54
C GLY A 76 23.35 7.34 -13.39
N PHE A 77 22.74 7.17 -12.21
CA PHE A 77 21.37 7.64 -11.97
C PHE A 77 21.34 9.17 -11.82
N GLU A 78 20.30 9.79 -12.38
CA GLU A 78 19.92 11.16 -12.03
C GLU A 78 19.26 11.15 -10.65
N THR A 79 19.95 11.71 -9.65
CA THR A 79 19.46 11.71 -8.27
C THR A 79 19.43 13.11 -7.66
N SER A 80 18.57 13.29 -6.67
CA SER A 80 18.46 14.51 -5.88
C SER A 80 18.22 14.16 -4.42
N MET A 81 18.92 14.84 -3.50
CA MET A 81 18.56 14.76 -2.09
C MET A 81 17.47 15.78 -1.76
N VAL A 82 16.52 15.41 -0.91
CA VAL A 82 15.42 16.27 -0.49
C VAL A 82 15.38 16.32 1.03
N MET A 83 15.40 17.52 1.61
CA MET A 83 15.09 17.73 3.02
C MET A 83 13.57 17.68 3.21
N PHE A 84 13.11 16.97 4.22
CA PHE A 84 11.70 16.88 4.55
C PHE A 84 11.47 16.91 6.06
N SER A 85 10.22 17.17 6.44
CA SER A 85 9.74 17.00 7.79
C SER A 85 8.91 15.73 7.85
N SER A 86 9.30 14.75 8.65
CA SER A 86 8.49 13.53 8.78
C SER A 86 7.13 13.83 9.40
N ARG A 87 6.13 12.95 9.17
CA ARG A 87 4.78 13.14 9.72
C ARG A 87 4.77 13.40 11.24
N HIS A 88 5.64 12.72 11.98
CA HIS A 88 5.76 12.89 13.44
C HIS A 88 6.45 14.18 13.86
N HIS A 89 7.21 14.83 12.97
CA HIS A 89 7.89 16.09 13.25
C HIS A 89 7.00 17.31 13.00
N GLY A 90 5.94 17.15 12.19
CA GLY A 90 4.97 18.20 11.88
C GLY A 90 5.16 18.79 10.48
N GLN A 91 4.25 19.64 10.04
CA GLN A 91 4.25 20.18 8.68
C GLN A 91 5.24 21.35 8.52
N ILE A 92 5.78 21.50 7.31
CA ILE A 92 6.63 22.65 6.95
C ILE A 92 5.76 23.91 6.81
N LEU A 93 6.25 25.05 7.32
CA LEU A 93 5.58 26.33 7.19
C LEU A 93 6.23 27.14 6.06
N PHE A 94 5.62 27.16 4.88
CA PHE A 94 6.14 27.85 3.70
C PHE A 94 6.43 29.34 3.91
N SER A 95 5.73 29.98 4.82
CA SER A 95 5.90 31.40 5.15
C SER A 95 7.17 31.70 5.95
N TYR A 96 7.87 30.68 6.47
CA TYR A 96 9.02 30.86 7.36
C TYR A 96 10.23 30.03 6.90
N PRO A 97 11.36 30.66 6.54
CA PRO A 97 12.55 29.96 6.07
C PRO A 97 13.38 29.39 7.24
N ILE A 98 12.82 28.43 7.99
CA ILE A 98 13.44 27.86 9.18
C ILE A 98 13.97 26.46 8.87
N VAL A 99 15.30 26.30 8.90
CA VAL A 99 15.97 25.01 8.63
C VAL A 99 15.55 23.92 9.63
N ASN A 100 15.31 24.28 10.88
CA ASN A 100 14.90 23.34 11.93
C ASN A 100 13.49 22.75 11.73
N GLN A 101 12.73 23.19 10.71
CA GLN A 101 11.48 22.53 10.33
C GLN A 101 11.70 21.20 9.60
N PHE A 102 12.92 20.95 9.12
CA PHE A 102 13.32 19.68 8.50
C PHE A 102 14.06 18.83 9.53
N ASN A 103 13.68 17.57 9.65
CA ASN A 103 14.34 16.62 10.55
C ASN A 103 15.09 15.51 9.80
N SER A 104 14.85 15.34 8.50
CA SER A 104 15.48 14.26 7.74
C SER A 104 15.74 14.63 6.29
N VAL A 105 16.52 13.78 5.61
CA VAL A 105 16.77 13.83 4.17
C VAL A 105 16.46 12.49 3.54
N LEU A 106 16.05 12.51 2.28
CA LEU A 106 15.78 11.33 1.45
C LEU A 106 16.47 11.48 0.09
N THR A 107 16.55 10.37 -0.66
CA THR A 107 17.05 10.36 -2.04
C THR A 107 15.90 10.17 -3.01
N VAL A 108 15.77 11.08 -3.97
CA VAL A 108 14.89 10.94 -5.13
C VAL A 108 15.71 10.49 -6.33
N VAL A 109 15.23 9.45 -7.02
CA VAL A 109 15.84 8.89 -8.23
C VAL A 109 14.89 9.08 -9.40
N LYS A 110 15.39 9.64 -10.50
CA LYS A 110 14.64 9.72 -11.75
C LYS A 110 15.09 8.57 -12.65
N LEU A 111 14.12 7.76 -13.08
CA LEU A 111 14.35 6.68 -14.05
C LEU A 111 14.23 7.23 -15.47
N ASN A 112 15.05 6.73 -16.38
CA ASN A 112 15.09 7.20 -17.78
C ASN A 112 13.94 6.65 -18.63
N ASN A 113 13.21 5.64 -18.14
CA ASN A 113 12.08 5.01 -18.82
C ASN A 113 10.77 5.82 -18.78
N GLY A 114 10.79 7.06 -18.28
CA GLY A 114 9.61 7.91 -18.15
C GLY A 114 8.72 7.56 -16.95
N ALA A 115 9.13 6.64 -16.08
CA ALA A 115 8.44 6.38 -14.82
C ALA A 115 8.53 7.57 -13.87
N SER A 116 7.57 7.67 -12.96
CA SER A 116 7.56 8.64 -11.87
C SER A 116 8.83 8.53 -11.01
N ASN A 117 9.30 9.67 -10.50
CA ASN A 117 10.43 9.74 -9.58
C ASN A 117 10.26 8.76 -8.40
N ILE A 118 11.29 7.97 -8.11
CA ILE A 118 11.32 7.05 -6.98
C ILE A 118 11.84 7.77 -5.75
N ILE A 119 11.09 7.69 -4.65
CA ILE A 119 11.45 8.30 -3.36
C ILE A 119 11.99 7.20 -2.45
N LEU A 120 13.25 7.34 -2.03
CA LEU A 120 13.96 6.37 -1.21
C LEU A 120 14.41 7.02 0.10
N ASP A 121 14.15 6.36 1.22
CA ASP A 121 14.82 6.64 2.48
C ASP A 121 15.72 5.46 2.82
N ALA A 122 17.04 5.69 2.82
CA ALA A 122 18.03 4.67 3.10
C ALA A 122 17.87 4.00 4.48
N SER A 123 17.16 4.63 5.42
CA SER A 123 16.88 4.06 6.75
C SER A 123 15.76 3.00 6.76
N LYS A 124 14.94 2.94 5.70
CA LYS A 124 13.75 2.09 5.57
C LYS A 124 13.58 1.67 4.12
N LEU A 125 14.46 0.78 3.67
CA LEU A 125 14.46 0.30 2.30
C LEU A 125 13.68 -1.02 2.18
N ASN A 126 12.98 -1.19 1.05
CA ASN A 126 12.40 -2.45 0.63
C ASN A 126 12.81 -2.68 -0.85
N LYS A 127 13.65 -3.69 -1.11
CA LYS A 127 14.14 -4.00 -2.47
C LYS A 127 13.05 -4.55 -3.40
N GLU A 128 11.98 -5.12 -2.84
CA GLU A 128 10.90 -5.71 -3.62
C GLU A 128 9.94 -4.61 -4.10
N GLN A 129 9.71 -3.62 -3.24
CA GLN A 129 8.76 -2.51 -3.46
C GLN A 129 9.43 -1.13 -3.50
N ILE A 130 10.47 -0.99 -4.33
CA ILE A 130 11.27 0.23 -4.42
C ILE A 130 10.47 1.49 -4.77
N GLU A 131 9.32 1.35 -5.43
CA GLU A 131 8.46 2.46 -5.84
C GLU A 131 7.59 2.99 -4.69
N PHE A 132 7.57 2.30 -3.54
CA PHE A 132 6.80 2.65 -2.36
C PHE A 132 7.74 3.12 -1.24
N GLY A 133 8.01 4.42 -1.22
CA GLY A 133 8.76 5.03 -0.13
C GLY A 133 8.02 4.90 1.22
N PRO A 134 8.70 5.04 2.37
CA PRO A 134 8.07 4.94 3.69
C PRO A 134 6.97 5.98 3.92
N LEU A 135 5.88 5.61 4.61
CA LEU A 135 4.74 6.50 4.83
C LEU A 135 5.08 7.79 5.59
N ASP A 136 6.05 7.75 6.51
CA ASP A 136 6.45 8.89 7.33
C ASP A 136 7.12 10.01 6.52
N VAL A 137 7.56 9.72 5.30
CA VAL A 137 8.11 10.67 4.34
C VAL A 137 7.04 11.58 3.75
N PHE A 138 5.83 11.05 3.52
CA PHE A 138 4.78 11.77 2.81
C PHE A 138 4.03 12.72 3.74
N ASN A 139 4.64 13.88 3.93
CA ASN A 139 4.13 15.00 4.70
C ASN A 139 4.08 16.26 3.81
N TYR A 140 3.33 16.13 2.71
CA TYR A 140 3.04 17.16 1.71
C TYR A 140 4.22 17.57 0.82
N HIS A 141 5.28 18.14 1.39
CA HIS A 141 6.35 18.75 0.61
C HIS A 141 7.74 18.51 1.20
N GLY A 142 8.76 18.68 0.37
CA GLY A 142 10.16 18.75 0.77
C GLY A 142 10.91 19.80 -0.04
N ILE A 143 12.17 20.06 0.32
CA ILE A 143 13.05 20.98 -0.40
C ILE A 143 14.19 20.19 -1.06
N VAL A 144 14.34 20.32 -2.37
CA VAL A 144 15.47 19.76 -3.11
C VAL A 144 16.76 20.48 -2.71
N ILE A 145 17.77 19.72 -2.28
CA ILE A 145 19.09 20.23 -1.93
C ILE A 145 19.91 20.41 -3.21
N LYS A 146 19.93 21.64 -3.72
CA LYS A 146 20.78 22.03 -4.86
C LYS A 146 21.46 23.37 -4.61
N LYS A 147 22.56 23.62 -5.32
CA LYS A 147 23.20 24.94 -5.32
C LYS A 147 22.27 25.94 -6.01
N GLY A 148 22.06 27.10 -5.39
CA GLY A 148 21.17 28.15 -5.91
C GLY A 148 19.82 28.15 -5.22
N GLU A 149 18.76 28.46 -5.97
CA GLU A 149 17.41 28.62 -5.41
C GLU A 149 16.84 27.29 -4.91
N ALA A 150 16.25 27.35 -3.71
CA ALA A 150 15.50 26.22 -3.16
C ALA A 150 14.29 25.93 -4.06
N SER A 151 14.03 24.65 -4.30
CA SER A 151 12.83 24.21 -5.03
C SER A 151 12.04 23.27 -4.16
N PHE A 152 10.81 23.66 -3.85
CA PHE A 152 9.86 22.79 -3.18
C PHE A 152 9.35 21.73 -4.14
N VAL A 153 9.22 20.50 -3.64
CA VAL A 153 8.65 19.37 -4.36
C VAL A 153 7.52 18.79 -3.54
N LYS A 154 6.41 18.46 -4.21
CA LYS A 154 5.33 17.70 -3.59
C LYS A 154 5.76 16.24 -3.47
N LEU A 155 5.60 15.66 -2.29
CA LEU A 155 5.87 14.24 -2.04
C LEU A 155 4.53 13.51 -2.14
N ASN A 156 4.31 12.78 -3.23
CA ASN A 156 3.06 12.04 -3.46
C ASN A 156 3.30 10.55 -3.29
N GLN A 157 2.40 9.88 -2.57
CA GLN A 157 2.35 8.43 -2.49
C GLN A 157 1.93 7.84 -3.83
N LYS A 158 2.48 6.66 -4.16
CA LYS A 158 1.95 5.82 -5.22
C LYS A 158 0.66 5.14 -4.75
N LEU A 159 -0.31 4.96 -5.65
CA LEU A 159 -1.52 4.19 -5.40
C LEU A 159 -1.14 2.73 -5.10
N SER A 160 -1.54 2.24 -3.92
CA SER A 160 -1.46 0.81 -3.59
C SER A 160 -2.71 0.08 -4.07
N TYR A 161 -2.62 -1.20 -4.36
CA TYR A 161 -3.79 -2.00 -4.69
C TYR A 161 -3.85 -3.29 -3.88
N TYR A 162 -5.08 -3.78 -3.70
CA TYR A 162 -5.39 -5.07 -3.13
C TYR A 162 -6.45 -5.75 -3.99
N GLU A 163 -6.06 -6.85 -4.63
CA GLU A 163 -6.93 -7.70 -5.42
C GLU A 163 -7.21 -8.99 -4.66
N SER A 164 -8.46 -9.44 -4.66
CA SER A 164 -8.83 -10.71 -4.04
C SER A 164 -9.83 -11.48 -4.88
N SER A 165 -9.57 -12.77 -5.07
CA SER A 165 -10.49 -13.72 -5.70
C SER A 165 -10.88 -14.78 -4.68
N LEU A 166 -12.12 -14.75 -4.19
CA LEU A 166 -12.71 -15.75 -3.32
C LEU A 166 -13.57 -16.70 -4.16
N LYS A 167 -13.37 -18.01 -4.03
CA LYS A 167 -14.16 -19.02 -4.73
C LYS A 167 -14.68 -20.06 -3.74
N TYR A 168 -16.01 -20.15 -3.65
CA TYR A 168 -16.72 -21.13 -2.83
C TYR A 168 -17.20 -22.29 -3.71
N ASP A 169 -16.71 -23.49 -3.42
CA ASP A 169 -17.17 -24.73 -4.05
C ASP A 169 -17.95 -25.57 -3.02
N PHE A 170 -19.25 -25.74 -3.29
CA PHE A 170 -20.14 -26.65 -2.55
C PHE A 170 -19.97 -28.07 -3.11
N MET A 171 -19.59 -29.00 -2.25
CA MET A 171 -19.32 -30.40 -2.61
C MET A 171 -20.52 -31.29 -2.31
N SER A 172 -20.70 -32.36 -3.09
CA SER A 172 -21.81 -33.30 -2.93
C SER A 172 -21.82 -34.06 -1.59
N ASN A 173 -20.68 -34.12 -0.91
CA ASN A 173 -20.54 -34.75 0.41
C ASN A 173 -20.89 -33.82 1.59
N GLY A 174 -21.43 -32.62 1.32
CA GLY A 174 -21.77 -31.64 2.35
C GLY A 174 -20.60 -30.77 2.80
N ASN A 175 -19.45 -30.85 2.14
CA ASN A 175 -18.33 -29.96 2.42
C ASN A 175 -18.43 -28.67 1.60
N LEU A 176 -17.99 -27.57 2.20
CA LEU A 176 -17.70 -26.32 1.53
C LEU A 176 -16.18 -26.14 1.47
N VAL A 177 -15.66 -25.72 0.32
CA VAL A 177 -14.26 -25.34 0.18
C VAL A 177 -14.17 -23.90 -0.31
N LEU A 178 -13.45 -23.06 0.43
CA LEU A 178 -13.02 -21.74 0.01
C LEU A 178 -11.61 -21.83 -0.59
N TYR A 179 -11.44 -21.30 -1.80
CA TYR A 179 -10.16 -20.97 -2.38
C TYR A 179 -10.07 -19.45 -2.49
N ARG A 180 -9.09 -18.84 -1.82
CA ARG A 180 -8.84 -17.40 -1.89
C ARG A 180 -7.42 -17.16 -2.40
N LYS A 181 -7.30 -16.23 -3.33
CA LYS A 181 -6.01 -15.73 -3.82
C LYS A 181 -6.02 -14.21 -3.71
N ASP A 182 -5.07 -13.69 -2.94
CA ASP A 182 -4.86 -12.26 -2.78
C ASP A 182 -3.58 -11.84 -3.50
N LYS A 183 -3.64 -10.67 -4.14
CA LYS A 183 -2.51 -10.02 -4.81
C LYS A 183 -2.49 -8.56 -4.38
N PHE A 184 -1.43 -8.09 -3.75
CA PHE A 184 -1.38 -6.74 -3.18
C PHE A 184 0.00 -6.12 -3.22
N ASN A 185 0.09 -4.79 -3.26
CA ASN A 185 1.36 -4.09 -3.29
C ASN A 185 1.42 -2.88 -2.35
N GLY A 186 2.59 -2.26 -2.29
CA GLY A 186 2.87 -1.09 -1.47
C GLY A 186 2.45 -1.30 -0.02
N TYR A 187 1.67 -0.35 0.49
CA TYR A 187 1.35 -0.23 1.90
C TYR A 187 0.31 -1.22 2.42
N PHE A 188 -0.17 -2.13 1.56
CA PHE A 188 -0.92 -3.30 1.99
C PHE A 188 -0.02 -4.39 2.58
N TYR A 189 1.27 -4.40 2.20
CA TYR A 189 2.27 -5.27 2.79
C TYR A 189 2.85 -4.64 4.06
N ASP A 190 3.01 -5.47 5.10
CA ASP A 190 3.51 -5.07 6.40
C ASP A 190 4.41 -6.19 6.94
N ASP A 191 5.73 -6.01 6.80
CA ASP A 191 6.75 -6.95 7.30
C ASP A 191 6.63 -7.24 8.80
N ALA A 192 6.03 -6.32 9.57
CA ALA A 192 5.90 -6.43 11.02
C ALA A 192 4.56 -7.05 11.45
N ALA A 193 3.58 -7.14 10.55
CA ALA A 193 2.37 -7.90 10.80
C ALA A 193 2.70 -9.38 10.62
N ASP A 194 2.50 -10.18 11.67
CA ASP A 194 2.57 -11.64 11.55
C ASP A 194 1.74 -12.08 10.32
N GLU A 195 2.30 -12.93 9.45
CA GLU A 195 1.74 -13.21 8.12
C GLU A 195 0.26 -13.64 8.20
N GLU A 196 -0.16 -14.20 9.33
CA GLU A 196 -1.53 -14.60 9.67
C GLU A 196 -2.54 -13.42 9.62
N ASN A 197 -2.11 -12.20 9.93
CA ASN A 197 -3.02 -11.05 10.10
C ASN A 197 -3.35 -10.33 8.79
N VAL A 198 -2.52 -10.44 7.74
CA VAL A 198 -2.69 -9.66 6.49
C VAL A 198 -4.00 -10.01 5.75
N LEU A 199 -4.43 -11.28 5.80
CA LEU A 199 -5.67 -11.74 5.15
C LEU A 199 -6.93 -11.12 5.75
N ASN A 200 -6.96 -11.06 7.09
CA ASN A 200 -8.13 -10.65 7.87
C ASN A 200 -8.11 -9.15 8.19
N ARG A 201 -7.00 -8.46 7.92
CA ARG A 201 -6.85 -7.02 8.17
C ARG A 201 -7.83 -6.18 7.36
N TYR A 202 -8.12 -6.58 6.11
CA TYR A 202 -8.91 -5.78 5.17
C TYR A 202 -10.19 -6.46 4.70
N LEU A 203 -10.19 -7.80 4.61
CA LEU A 203 -11.32 -8.55 4.07
C LEU A 203 -11.78 -9.60 5.06
N THR A 204 -13.10 -9.71 5.19
CA THR A 204 -13.74 -10.88 5.78
C THR A 204 -14.15 -11.85 4.69
N GLU A 205 -14.48 -13.07 5.09
CA GLU A 205 -15.15 -14.00 4.18
C GLU A 205 -16.50 -13.43 3.72
N SER A 206 -16.88 -13.76 2.48
CA SER A 206 -18.15 -13.31 1.90
C SER A 206 -19.31 -14.19 2.33
N LEU A 207 -19.09 -15.48 2.51
CA LEU A 207 -20.13 -16.40 2.95
C LEU A 207 -20.20 -16.40 4.48
N ASP A 208 -21.39 -16.22 5.05
CA ASP A 208 -21.61 -16.27 6.51
C ASP A 208 -21.62 -17.71 7.02
N VAL A 209 -20.44 -18.36 6.98
CA VAL A 209 -20.18 -19.72 7.44
C VAL A 209 -18.83 -19.71 8.14
N ARG A 210 -18.74 -20.40 9.28
CA ARG A 210 -17.45 -20.61 9.94
C ARG A 210 -16.64 -21.68 9.20
N LEU A 211 -15.40 -21.36 8.82
CA LEU A 211 -14.44 -22.32 8.25
C LEU A 211 -13.53 -22.88 9.35
N ASP A 212 -13.21 -24.18 9.27
CA ASP A 212 -12.57 -24.94 10.35
C ASP A 212 -11.12 -25.36 10.02
N GLU A 213 -10.82 -25.72 8.76
CA GLU A 213 -9.46 -26.06 8.33
C GLU A 213 -8.88 -24.92 7.49
N GLU A 214 -7.72 -24.36 7.88
CA GLU A 214 -7.02 -23.34 7.10
C GLU A 214 -5.65 -23.86 6.63
N ILE A 215 -5.44 -23.90 5.31
CA ILE A 215 -4.11 -24.05 4.72
C ILE A 215 -3.70 -22.69 4.16
N ASN A 216 -2.68 -22.13 4.79
CA ASN A 216 -2.10 -20.84 4.44
C ASN A 216 -0.77 -21.06 3.74
N ASP A 217 -0.69 -20.68 2.46
CA ASP A 217 0.59 -20.60 1.78
C ASP A 217 1.37 -19.41 2.35
N LYS A 218 2.71 -19.51 2.32
CA LYS A 218 3.58 -18.37 2.60
C LYS A 218 3.34 -17.27 1.59
N THR A 219 3.41 -16.03 2.06
CA THR A 219 3.38 -14.86 1.16
C THR A 219 4.66 -14.85 0.32
N PHE A 220 4.54 -14.59 -0.98
CA PHE A 220 5.71 -14.46 -1.86
C PHE A 220 5.56 -13.26 -2.79
N PHE A 221 6.68 -12.65 -3.18
CA PHE A 221 6.71 -11.56 -4.14
C PHE A 221 6.73 -12.10 -5.58
N ASP A 222 5.81 -11.63 -6.42
CA ASP A 222 5.71 -11.92 -7.85
C ASP A 222 5.72 -10.61 -8.64
N THR A 223 6.84 -10.35 -9.30
CA THR A 223 7.06 -9.24 -10.25
C THR A 223 6.95 -7.83 -9.64
N ASP A 224 5.75 -7.42 -9.22
CA ASP A 224 5.37 -6.08 -8.75
C ASP A 224 4.50 -6.08 -7.48
N SER A 225 4.21 -7.26 -6.92
CA SER A 225 3.27 -7.42 -5.83
C SER A 225 3.49 -8.70 -5.04
N TYR A 226 2.92 -8.76 -3.85
CA TYR A 226 2.85 -9.95 -3.04
C TYR A 226 1.62 -10.76 -3.39
N VAL A 227 1.78 -12.08 -3.37
CA VAL A 227 0.71 -13.06 -3.58
C VAL A 227 0.60 -13.94 -2.36
N LYS A 228 -0.63 -14.18 -1.94
CA LYS A 228 -0.95 -15.14 -0.88
C LYS A 228 -2.14 -16.00 -1.29
N ASN A 229 -1.98 -17.32 -1.20
CA ASN A 229 -3.10 -18.25 -1.37
C ASN A 229 -3.57 -18.75 -0.02
N TYR A 230 -4.87 -18.92 0.07
CA TYR A 230 -5.59 -19.40 1.23
C TYR A 230 -6.58 -20.45 0.78
N LYS A 231 -6.63 -21.57 1.49
CA LYS A 231 -7.65 -22.58 1.29
C LYS A 231 -8.25 -22.94 2.62
N ALA A 232 -9.57 -22.91 2.69
CA ALA A 232 -10.26 -23.40 3.88
C ALA A 232 -11.46 -24.27 3.58
N LYS A 233 -11.87 -25.04 4.60
CA LYS A 233 -12.98 -25.97 4.50
C LYS A 233 -13.89 -25.89 5.71
N ALA A 234 -15.16 -26.17 5.47
CA ALA A 234 -16.16 -26.43 6.50
C ALA A 234 -17.03 -27.62 6.10
N VAL A 235 -17.57 -28.32 7.10
CA VAL A 235 -18.74 -29.17 6.90
C VAL A 235 -19.96 -28.28 7.09
N ILE A 236 -20.75 -28.11 6.03
CA ILE A 236 -21.92 -27.23 6.07
C ILE A 236 -23.19 -28.05 6.26
N PRO A 237 -24.09 -27.63 7.18
CA PRO A 237 -25.40 -28.27 7.29
C PRO A 237 -26.20 -28.03 6.00
N ASN A 238 -27.17 -28.90 5.73
CA ASN A 238 -28.11 -28.69 4.63
C ASN A 238 -29.10 -27.55 4.95
N ALA A 239 -28.61 -26.31 4.93
CA ALA A 239 -29.34 -25.12 5.36
C ALA A 239 -30.48 -24.74 4.40
N PRO A 240 -31.54 -24.06 4.86
CA PRO A 240 -32.56 -23.52 3.97
C PRO A 240 -32.04 -22.39 3.07
N PHE A 241 -31.00 -21.68 3.51
CA PHE A 241 -30.34 -20.61 2.76
C PHE A 241 -28.89 -20.39 3.23
N TYR A 242 -28.12 -19.71 2.38
CA TYR A 242 -26.80 -19.14 2.67
C TYR A 242 -26.79 -17.66 2.30
N THR A 243 -26.08 -16.85 3.09
CA THR A 243 -25.99 -15.40 2.88
C THR A 243 -24.58 -15.02 2.44
N PHE A 244 -24.50 -14.28 1.33
CA PHE A 244 -23.27 -13.66 0.86
C PHE A 244 -23.29 -12.16 1.19
N ILE A 245 -22.26 -11.71 1.89
CA ILE A 245 -22.03 -10.34 2.29
C ILE A 245 -20.85 -9.73 1.51
N ASN A 246 -20.76 -8.40 1.50
CA ASN A 246 -19.62 -7.70 0.96
C ASN A 246 -18.36 -7.93 1.82
N PRO A 247 -17.25 -8.47 1.28
CA PRO A 247 -16.01 -8.72 2.04
C PRO A 247 -15.38 -7.48 2.68
N LEU A 248 -15.67 -6.27 2.18
CA LEU A 248 -15.17 -5.01 2.73
C LEU A 248 -16.08 -4.43 3.83
N ARG A 249 -17.21 -5.06 4.17
CA ARG A 249 -18.20 -4.53 5.11
C ARG A 249 -17.56 -4.07 6.43
N GLU A 250 -16.72 -4.92 7.04
CA GLU A 250 -16.06 -4.58 8.32
C GLU A 250 -14.96 -3.53 8.16
N PHE A 251 -14.21 -3.53 7.06
CA PHE A 251 -13.22 -2.50 6.77
C PHE A 251 -13.88 -1.13 6.58
N LEU A 252 -14.98 -1.07 5.82
CA LEU A 252 -15.72 0.18 5.58
C LEU A 252 -16.37 0.75 6.85
N LYS A 253 -16.77 -0.11 7.80
CA LYS A 253 -17.32 0.34 9.09
C LYS A 253 -16.32 1.15 9.93
N GLN A 254 -15.02 0.97 9.73
CA GLN A 254 -13.98 1.67 10.50
C GLN A 254 -13.93 3.18 10.18
N TYR A 255 -14.48 3.61 9.03
CA TYR A 255 -14.51 5.02 8.65
C TYR A 255 -15.58 5.80 9.42
N THR A 256 -15.14 6.68 10.31
CA THR A 256 -15.98 7.57 11.12
C THR A 256 -15.79 9.04 10.71
N PHE A 257 -16.90 9.78 10.65
CA PHE A 257 -16.95 11.19 10.26
C PHE A 257 -17.85 11.97 11.24
N GLU A 258 -17.29 12.28 12.41
CA GLU A 258 -18.01 12.85 13.56
C GLU A 258 -17.83 14.37 13.74
N ASP A 259 -16.86 14.98 13.07
CA ASP A 259 -16.59 16.41 13.19
C ASP A 259 -17.77 17.23 12.65
N LYS A 260 -18.27 18.16 13.47
CA LYS A 260 -19.31 19.12 13.03
C LYS A 260 -18.72 20.29 12.24
N ASN A 261 -17.49 20.68 12.57
CA ASN A 261 -16.80 21.81 11.96
C ASN A 261 -15.31 21.47 11.87
N ARG A 262 -14.90 20.86 10.76
CA ARG A 262 -13.51 20.46 10.55
C ARG A 262 -12.70 21.63 10.02
N GLN A 263 -11.60 21.95 10.72
CA GLN A 263 -10.68 23.05 10.37
C GLN A 263 -9.33 22.55 9.82
N ARG A 264 -9.07 21.24 9.90
CA ARG A 264 -7.82 20.60 9.46
C ARG A 264 -8.09 19.66 8.28
N LYS A 265 -7.06 19.41 7.49
CA LYS A 265 -7.11 18.44 6.38
C LYS A 265 -7.53 17.06 6.86
N ILE A 266 -8.18 16.29 5.99
CA ILE A 266 -8.49 14.88 6.22
C ILE A 266 -7.30 14.09 5.69
N GLU A 267 -6.68 13.28 6.55
CA GLU A 267 -5.51 12.49 6.18
C GLU A 267 -5.85 11.00 6.30
N PHE A 268 -5.82 10.30 5.17
CA PHE A 268 -5.71 8.85 5.08
C PHE A 268 -4.23 8.50 4.93
N ASN A 269 -3.84 7.30 5.38
CA ASN A 269 -2.42 6.93 5.39
C ASN A 269 -1.79 6.96 3.98
N TYR A 270 -2.52 6.43 2.99
CA TYR A 270 -2.09 6.33 1.59
C TYR A 270 -3.32 6.15 0.68
N PRO A 271 -3.20 6.47 -0.62
CA PRO A 271 -4.22 6.17 -1.62
C PRO A 271 -4.22 4.67 -1.94
N TYR A 272 -5.40 4.09 -2.14
CA TYR A 272 -5.53 2.66 -2.43
C TYR A 272 -6.70 2.30 -3.35
N LEU A 273 -6.60 1.13 -3.97
CA LEU A 273 -7.64 0.47 -4.75
C LEU A 273 -7.89 -0.95 -4.25
N PHE A 274 -9.13 -1.28 -3.91
CA PHE A 274 -9.59 -2.65 -3.73
C PHE A 274 -10.31 -3.14 -4.99
N ASN A 275 -9.98 -4.35 -5.46
CA ASN A 275 -10.69 -5.07 -6.52
C ASN A 275 -10.97 -6.49 -6.06
N ILE A 276 -12.23 -6.78 -5.72
CA ILE A 276 -12.61 -8.05 -5.10
C ILE A 276 -13.64 -8.76 -5.96
N GLN A 277 -13.40 -10.05 -6.17
CA GLN A 277 -14.31 -10.93 -6.86
C GLN A 277 -14.63 -12.14 -5.98
N VAL A 278 -15.92 -12.35 -5.74
CA VAL A 278 -16.43 -13.56 -5.10
C VAL A 278 -17.14 -14.39 -6.15
N LYS A 279 -16.82 -15.67 -6.22
CA LYS A 279 -17.50 -16.65 -7.07
C LYS A 279 -18.02 -17.79 -6.23
N SER A 280 -19.23 -18.23 -6.52
CA SER A 280 -19.77 -19.43 -5.91
C SER A 280 -20.58 -20.23 -6.91
N LYS A 281 -20.31 -21.53 -7.02
CA LYS A 281 -21.19 -22.43 -7.77
C LYS A 281 -22.51 -22.57 -7.03
N ILE A 282 -23.61 -22.44 -7.76
CA ILE A 282 -24.94 -22.63 -7.20
C ILE A 282 -25.19 -24.15 -7.10
N PRO A 283 -25.39 -24.72 -5.91
CA PRO A 283 -25.68 -26.15 -5.76
C PRO A 283 -27.04 -26.51 -6.36
N ASP A 284 -27.21 -27.79 -6.73
CA ASP A 284 -28.49 -28.30 -7.19
C ASP A 284 -29.59 -28.08 -6.14
N GLY A 285 -30.77 -27.66 -6.60
CA GLY A 285 -31.90 -27.36 -5.73
C GLY A 285 -31.84 -26.00 -5.05
N TYR A 286 -30.83 -25.16 -5.34
CA TYR A 286 -30.77 -23.78 -4.87
C TYR A 286 -31.02 -22.77 -5.99
N GLU A 287 -31.49 -21.59 -5.61
CA GLU A 287 -31.56 -20.39 -6.44
C GLU A 287 -30.93 -19.20 -5.71
N VAL A 288 -30.50 -18.21 -6.48
CA VAL A 288 -29.92 -16.97 -5.94
C VAL A 288 -30.92 -15.85 -6.10
N ILE A 289 -31.20 -15.15 -5.01
CA ILE A 289 -32.04 -13.96 -4.94
C ILE A 289 -31.14 -12.74 -4.77
N ILE A 290 -31.18 -11.85 -5.75
CA ILE A 290 -30.44 -10.59 -5.77
C ILE A 290 -31.48 -9.48 -5.78
N ASP A 291 -31.41 -8.59 -4.80
CA ASP A 291 -32.24 -7.38 -4.80
C ASP A 291 -31.86 -6.51 -6.00
N GLU A 292 -32.86 -5.96 -6.71
CA GLU A 292 -32.63 -5.07 -7.86
C GLU A 292 -31.78 -3.84 -7.48
N LYS A 293 -31.83 -3.44 -6.22
CA LYS A 293 -31.04 -2.34 -5.64
C LYS A 293 -29.65 -2.78 -5.18
N TYR A 294 -29.26 -4.05 -5.32
CA TYR A 294 -27.93 -4.52 -4.89
C TYR A 294 -26.82 -3.80 -5.67
N LYS A 295 -27.02 -3.64 -6.99
CA LYS A 295 -26.05 -2.95 -7.84
C LYS A 295 -25.94 -1.48 -7.46
N ALA A 296 -24.73 -1.04 -7.18
CA ALA A 296 -24.44 0.36 -6.87
C ALA A 296 -23.13 0.80 -7.52
N HIS A 297 -23.13 2.04 -7.99
CA HIS A 297 -21.95 2.73 -8.49
C HIS A 297 -21.98 4.18 -8.00
N HIS A 298 -20.98 4.56 -7.23
CA HIS A 298 -20.86 5.90 -6.65
C HIS A 298 -19.50 6.45 -7.02
N LYS A 299 -19.51 7.61 -7.67
CA LYS A 299 -18.32 8.36 -8.05
C LYS A 299 -18.48 9.80 -7.61
N THR A 300 -17.40 10.43 -7.19
CA THR A 300 -17.38 11.85 -6.82
C THR A 300 -16.40 12.64 -7.66
N GLU A 301 -16.48 13.97 -7.59
CA GLU A 301 -15.54 14.87 -8.28
C GLU A 301 -14.11 14.77 -7.71
N LEU A 302 -13.97 14.30 -6.47
CA LEU A 302 -12.69 13.98 -5.84
C LEU A 302 -12.05 12.68 -6.37
N GLY A 303 -12.68 12.01 -7.34
CA GLY A 303 -12.21 10.76 -7.92
C GLY A 303 -12.41 9.51 -7.04
N LEU A 304 -13.10 9.66 -5.91
CA LEU A 304 -13.54 8.53 -5.10
C LEU A 304 -14.48 7.67 -5.93
N GLU A 305 -14.30 6.35 -5.85
CA GLU A 305 -15.13 5.42 -6.61
C GLU A 305 -15.47 4.18 -5.79
N TYR A 306 -16.73 3.81 -5.78
CA TYR A 306 -17.22 2.57 -5.19
C TYR A 306 -18.18 1.90 -6.14
N TYR A 307 -17.97 0.61 -6.36
CA TYR A 307 -18.83 -0.22 -7.20
C TYR A 307 -19.11 -1.54 -6.49
N GLN A 308 -20.36 -1.99 -6.53
CA GLN A 308 -20.72 -3.37 -6.22
C GLN A 308 -21.78 -3.88 -7.19
N GLU A 309 -21.65 -5.15 -7.58
CA GLU A 309 -22.65 -5.84 -8.39
C GLU A 309 -22.66 -7.32 -8.02
N ALA A 310 -23.85 -7.91 -7.95
CA ALA A 310 -24.04 -9.34 -7.91
C ALA A 310 -24.80 -9.77 -9.16
N LYS A 311 -24.40 -10.91 -9.74
CA LYS A 311 -25.09 -11.51 -10.87
C LYS A 311 -24.94 -13.02 -10.87
N VAL A 312 -25.91 -13.69 -11.49
CA VAL A 312 -25.78 -15.10 -11.84
C VAL A 312 -25.34 -15.19 -13.31
N LYS A 313 -24.25 -15.91 -13.56
CA LYS A 313 -23.75 -16.18 -14.91
C LYS A 313 -23.18 -17.59 -14.96
N ASP A 314 -23.53 -18.36 -16.00
CA ASP A 314 -23.00 -19.71 -16.22
C ASP A 314 -23.16 -20.65 -14.99
N GLY A 315 -24.29 -20.56 -14.30
CA GLY A 315 -24.57 -21.36 -13.09
C GLY A 315 -23.79 -20.95 -11.83
N GLN A 316 -23.15 -19.77 -11.85
CA GLN A 316 -22.38 -19.25 -10.73
C GLN A 316 -22.92 -17.90 -10.27
N LEU A 317 -22.95 -17.70 -8.95
CA LEU A 317 -23.04 -16.38 -8.34
C LEU A 317 -21.67 -15.69 -8.47
N ILE A 318 -21.67 -14.45 -8.95
CA ILE A 318 -20.50 -13.58 -9.02
C ILE A 318 -20.82 -12.28 -8.30
N LEU A 319 -20.07 -11.95 -7.24
CA LEU A 319 -20.04 -10.61 -6.65
C LEU A 319 -18.75 -9.93 -7.10
N ALA A 320 -18.87 -8.69 -7.58
CA ALA A 320 -17.76 -7.83 -7.92
C ALA A 320 -17.82 -6.57 -7.07
N ILE A 321 -16.74 -6.24 -6.36
CA ILE A 321 -16.63 -5.05 -5.51
C ILE A 321 -15.36 -4.30 -5.91
N GLN A 322 -15.47 -2.99 -6.07
CA GLN A 322 -14.33 -2.09 -6.25
C GLN A 322 -14.46 -0.89 -5.31
N PHE A 323 -13.35 -0.49 -4.70
CA PHE A 323 -13.26 0.72 -3.89
C PHE A 323 -11.94 1.46 -4.12
N LEU A 324 -12.02 2.67 -4.67
CA LEU A 324 -10.90 3.56 -4.93
C LEU A 324 -10.92 4.76 -3.97
N LEU A 325 -9.82 4.91 -3.22
CA LEU A 325 -9.43 6.15 -2.55
C LEU A 325 -8.21 6.72 -3.29
N PRO A 326 -8.37 7.71 -4.18
CA PRO A 326 -7.31 8.13 -5.09
C PRO A 326 -6.25 9.01 -4.42
N GLU A 327 -6.59 9.69 -3.33
CA GLU A 327 -5.70 10.58 -2.60
C GLU A 327 -5.65 10.26 -1.11
N GLY A 328 -4.47 10.42 -0.52
CA GLY A 328 -4.26 10.28 0.92
C GLY A 328 -4.62 11.54 1.72
N VAL A 329 -4.78 12.70 1.08
CA VAL A 329 -5.05 13.94 1.81
C VAL A 329 -6.07 14.81 1.09
N TYR A 330 -7.06 15.30 1.84
CA TYR A 330 -8.10 16.19 1.34
C TYR A 330 -8.18 17.45 2.18
N GLU A 331 -8.49 18.58 1.56
CA GLU A 331 -8.72 19.85 2.25
C GLU A 331 -9.96 19.80 3.16
N ALA A 332 -9.98 20.64 4.19
CA ALA A 332 -11.02 20.62 5.23
C ALA A 332 -12.44 20.87 4.67
N ASP A 333 -12.55 21.66 3.60
CA ASP A 333 -13.82 21.96 2.91
C ASP A 333 -14.44 20.73 2.22
N LYS A 334 -13.64 19.68 1.95
CA LYS A 334 -14.10 18.42 1.35
C LYS A 334 -14.72 17.45 2.35
N TYR A 335 -14.71 17.78 3.64
CA TYR A 335 -15.17 16.89 4.70
C TYR A 335 -16.59 16.36 4.50
N ASN A 336 -17.53 17.23 4.14
CA ASN A 336 -18.94 16.85 3.98
C ASN A 336 -19.15 15.92 2.79
N GLU A 337 -18.44 16.14 1.68
CA GLU A 337 -18.49 15.26 0.52
C GLU A 337 -17.94 13.86 0.85
N LEU A 338 -16.78 13.80 1.52
CA LEU A 338 -16.19 12.55 2.01
C LEU A 338 -17.16 11.83 2.95
N LYS A 339 -17.73 12.53 3.93
CA LYS A 339 -18.68 11.98 4.89
C LYS A 339 -19.87 11.33 4.18
N GLN A 340 -20.50 12.04 3.26
CA GLN A 340 -21.64 11.52 2.50
C GLN A 340 -21.27 10.29 1.66
N PHE A 341 -20.11 10.32 1.01
CA PHE A 341 -19.61 9.18 0.25
C PHE A 341 -19.41 7.95 1.14
N PHE A 342 -18.68 8.09 2.25
CA PHE A 342 -18.41 6.97 3.17
C PHE A 342 -19.68 6.46 3.87
N GLU A 343 -20.63 7.32 4.23
CA GLU A 343 -21.93 6.90 4.76
C GLU A 343 -22.70 6.06 3.72
N LYS A 344 -22.72 6.51 2.47
CA LYS A 344 -23.40 5.81 1.38
C LYS A 344 -22.81 4.42 1.14
N ILE A 345 -21.49 4.32 0.95
CA ILE A 345 -20.85 3.01 0.67
C ILE A 345 -20.94 2.05 1.87
N LYS A 346 -20.98 2.58 3.10
CA LYS A 346 -21.28 1.76 4.29
C LYS A 346 -22.67 1.14 4.17
N THR A 347 -23.70 1.93 3.86
CA THR A 347 -25.05 1.40 3.62
C THR A 347 -25.09 0.40 2.47
N GLU A 348 -24.41 0.68 1.36
CA GLU A 348 -24.32 -0.24 0.22
C GLU A 348 -23.69 -1.58 0.58
N SER A 349 -22.58 -1.56 1.33
CA SER A 349 -21.89 -2.78 1.76
C SER A 349 -22.66 -3.61 2.78
N LEU A 350 -23.75 -3.07 3.37
CA LEU A 350 -24.67 -3.85 4.19
C LEU A 350 -25.64 -4.72 3.38
N LYS A 351 -25.77 -4.53 2.06
CA LYS A 351 -26.66 -5.33 1.23
C LYS A 351 -26.15 -6.75 1.09
N GLU A 352 -27.07 -7.71 1.09
CA GLU A 352 -26.78 -9.14 1.13
C GLU A 352 -27.38 -9.84 -0.10
N VAL A 353 -26.75 -10.93 -0.53
CA VAL A 353 -27.27 -11.83 -1.57
C VAL A 353 -27.63 -13.15 -0.92
N LEU A 354 -28.84 -13.64 -1.19
CA LEU A 354 -29.33 -14.88 -0.61
C LEU A 354 -29.25 -16.01 -1.63
N MET A 355 -28.70 -17.16 -1.23
CA MET A 355 -28.78 -18.41 -1.95
C MET A 355 -29.70 -19.35 -1.17
N LYS A 356 -30.92 -19.59 -1.63
CA LYS A 356 -31.95 -20.35 -0.90
C LYS A 356 -32.37 -21.60 -1.67
N LYS A 357 -32.91 -22.59 -0.96
CA LYS A 357 -33.55 -23.75 -1.62
C LYS A 357 -34.75 -23.31 -2.46
N LYS A 358 -34.91 -23.95 -3.61
CA LYS A 358 -36.07 -23.81 -4.50
C LYS A 358 -37.34 -24.36 -3.85
#